data_AF-A0A450VGZ6-F1
#
_entry.id   AF-A0A450VGZ6-F1
#
_cell.length_a   1.000
_cell.length_b   1.000
_cell.length_c   1.000
_cell.angle_alpha   90.00
_cell.angle_beta   90.00
_cell.angle_gamma   90.00
#
_symmetry.space_group_name_H-M   'P 1'
#
loop_
_entity.id
_entity.type
_entity.pdbx_description
1 polymer ?
#
loop_
_entity_poly.entity_id
_entity_poly.type
_entity_poly.pdbx_seq_one_letter_code
_entity_poly.pdbx_strand_id
1 'polypeptide(L)'
;MNYDHIVSHLRSLNYRAELSDWDGKLVLIVGVETSQGQIELIHSCTDELIGIPAFFVEDDGRFSELAHVFPPPIDSGNLCSICVGDSDSVSVNYDAPPLAFEDSVKRHVDLIERALEDPDWNKNELLREFSANWSFICPISKKAFICAATGPFEKMDVYSPASGKSHWADSHFIGLTPGTAELPESSSIASINCIKSRAKLGTGFVLPLKDLQPCPRKKEEIIRWLIDMLRGNDLPKRAIHVRDKQFWLVFNAEIPSGKVWFGVHLQHGRNIKRRLPDLKSVHDLDGWKVEPIADWGLSRTPNNPCANRVHGGYRGNMAEDTRSDQGGRR
;
A
#
# COMPACT_ATOMS: atom_id res chain seq x y z
N MET A 1 -3.35 28.31 -14.02
CA MET A 1 -3.53 27.65 -15.34
C MET A 1 -4.82 28.13 -16.01
N ASN A 2 -4.91 28.16 -17.35
CA ASN A 2 -6.15 28.57 -18.06
C ASN A 2 -7.05 27.35 -18.34
N TYR A 3 -7.98 27.07 -17.43
CA TYR A 3 -8.88 25.92 -17.53
C TYR A 3 -9.99 26.09 -18.59
N ASP A 4 -10.43 27.30 -18.91
CA ASP A 4 -11.40 27.53 -19.99
C ASP A 4 -10.85 27.09 -21.35
N HIS A 5 -9.54 27.31 -21.56
CA HIS A 5 -8.85 26.84 -22.76
C HIS A 5 -8.74 25.31 -22.78
N ILE A 6 -8.46 24.67 -21.64
CA ILE A 6 -8.40 23.21 -21.52
C ILE A 6 -9.78 22.60 -21.80
N VAL A 7 -10.86 23.15 -21.23
CA VAL A 7 -12.24 22.70 -21.48
C VAL A 7 -12.60 22.83 -22.95
N SER A 8 -12.28 23.98 -23.58
CA SER A 8 -12.55 24.20 -25.00
C SER A 8 -11.81 23.21 -25.88
N HIS A 9 -10.55 22.90 -25.55
CA HIS A 9 -9.75 21.87 -26.24
C HIS A 9 -10.38 20.48 -26.11
N LEU A 10 -10.70 20.03 -24.90
CA LEU A 10 -11.32 18.72 -24.67
C LEU A 10 -12.69 18.60 -25.37
N ARG A 11 -13.50 19.66 -25.39
CA ARG A 11 -14.77 19.70 -26.13
C ARG A 11 -14.56 19.59 -27.64
N SER A 12 -13.49 20.18 -28.18
CA SER A 12 -13.15 20.05 -29.61
C SER A 12 -12.81 18.61 -30.00
N LEU A 13 -12.40 17.79 -29.03
CA LEU A 13 -12.14 16.36 -29.16
C LEU A 13 -13.38 15.49 -28.85
N ASN A 14 -14.56 16.09 -28.70
CA ASN A 14 -15.84 15.46 -28.36
C ASN A 14 -15.96 14.92 -26.91
N TYR A 15 -15.07 15.32 -26.00
CA TYR A 15 -15.29 15.03 -24.58
C TYR A 15 -16.36 15.96 -23.99
N ARG A 16 -17.18 15.43 -23.08
CA ARG A 16 -18.10 16.25 -22.26
C ARG A 16 -17.33 16.88 -21.10
N ALA A 17 -16.58 17.94 -21.38
CA ALA A 17 -15.78 18.65 -20.39
C ALA A 17 -16.49 19.90 -19.85
N GLU A 18 -16.42 20.15 -18.54
CA GLU A 18 -16.90 21.38 -17.91
C GLU A 18 -16.17 21.72 -16.61
N LEU A 19 -16.28 22.98 -16.19
CA LEU A 19 -15.85 23.41 -14.86
C LEU A 19 -17.05 23.42 -13.93
N SER A 20 -16.85 22.90 -12.73
CA SER A 20 -17.87 22.85 -11.69
C SER A 20 -17.28 23.19 -10.32
N ASP A 21 -18.15 23.44 -9.34
CA ASP A 21 -17.77 23.56 -7.94
C ASP A 21 -18.03 22.23 -7.24
N TRP A 22 -17.00 21.70 -6.58
CA TRP A 22 -17.09 20.51 -5.75
C TRP A 22 -16.59 20.84 -4.36
N ASP A 23 -17.52 20.96 -3.41
CA ASP A 23 -17.23 21.29 -2.01
C ASP A 23 -16.39 22.59 -1.87
N GLY A 24 -16.76 23.63 -2.64
CA GLY A 24 -16.08 24.92 -2.65
C GLY A 24 -14.74 24.93 -3.39
N LYS A 25 -14.42 23.86 -4.12
CA LYS A 25 -13.22 23.76 -4.97
C LYS A 25 -13.62 23.72 -6.44
N LEU A 26 -12.93 24.52 -7.25
CA LEU A 26 -13.08 24.45 -8.70
C LEU A 26 -12.50 23.12 -9.20
N VAL A 27 -13.32 22.38 -9.94
CA VAL A 27 -12.94 21.10 -10.56
C VAL A 27 -13.22 21.11 -12.05
N LEU A 28 -12.40 20.39 -12.80
CA LEU A 28 -12.66 19.99 -14.17
C LEU A 28 -13.33 18.62 -14.14
N ILE A 29 -14.52 18.51 -14.73
CA ILE A 29 -15.24 17.26 -14.92
C ILE A 29 -15.18 16.89 -16.39
N VAL A 30 -14.83 15.64 -16.69
CA VAL A 30 -14.79 15.08 -18.04
C VAL A 30 -15.64 13.82 -18.08
N GLY A 31 -16.84 13.93 -18.67
CA GLY A 31 -17.76 12.81 -18.88
C GLY A 31 -17.33 11.97 -20.07
N VAL A 32 -17.16 10.66 -19.85
CA VAL A 32 -16.71 9.69 -20.85
C VAL A 32 -17.64 8.47 -20.83
N GLU A 33 -17.86 7.88 -22.00
CA GLU A 33 -18.63 6.63 -22.14
C GLU A 33 -17.67 5.46 -22.12
N THR A 34 -18.00 4.41 -21.36
CA THR A 34 -17.27 3.13 -21.34
C THR A 34 -18.21 2.00 -21.73
N SER A 35 -17.68 0.81 -21.99
CA SER A 35 -18.50 -0.39 -22.25
C SER A 35 -19.47 -0.76 -21.12
N GLN A 36 -19.21 -0.30 -19.89
CA GLN A 36 -20.07 -0.53 -18.73
C GLN A 36 -20.91 0.69 -18.32
N GLY A 37 -20.93 1.74 -19.14
CA GLY A 37 -21.74 2.95 -18.97
C GLY A 37 -20.92 4.23 -18.82
N GLN A 38 -21.62 5.33 -18.54
CA GLN A 38 -20.99 6.64 -18.36
C GLN A 38 -20.19 6.71 -17.05
N ILE A 39 -19.04 7.36 -17.11
CA ILE A 39 -18.21 7.72 -15.94
C ILE A 39 -17.80 9.19 -16.04
N GLU A 40 -17.48 9.78 -14.89
CA GLU A 40 -16.99 11.15 -14.79
C GLU A 40 -15.59 11.16 -14.20
N LEU A 41 -14.64 11.68 -14.97
CA LEU A 41 -13.28 11.92 -14.50
C LEU A 41 -13.22 13.32 -13.89
N ILE A 42 -12.87 13.40 -12.60
CA ILE A 42 -12.88 14.64 -11.82
C ILE A 42 -11.44 15.04 -11.51
N HIS A 43 -11.05 16.25 -11.89
CA HIS A 43 -9.73 16.80 -11.62
C HIS A 43 -9.84 18.08 -10.79
N SER A 44 -9.17 18.12 -9.64
CA SER A 44 -9.04 19.36 -8.87
C SER A 44 -8.17 20.36 -9.60
N CYS A 45 -8.70 21.55 -9.90
CA CYS A 45 -7.97 22.56 -10.64
C CYS A 45 -6.73 23.04 -9.86
N THR A 46 -5.60 23.22 -10.56
CA THR A 46 -4.33 23.68 -10.00
C THR A 46 -3.79 24.89 -10.76
N ASP A 47 -2.91 25.66 -10.11
CA ASP A 47 -2.29 26.80 -10.76
C ASP A 47 -1.22 26.39 -11.78
N GLU A 48 -0.57 25.26 -11.55
CA GLU A 48 0.55 24.72 -12.34
C GLU A 48 0.50 23.19 -12.44
N LEU A 49 1.06 22.63 -13.51
CA LEU A 49 1.28 21.19 -13.69
C LEU A 49 2.63 20.78 -13.10
N ILE A 50 2.60 19.88 -12.11
CA ILE A 50 3.80 19.26 -11.54
C ILE A 50 4.03 17.81 -12.02
N GLY A 51 3.18 17.36 -12.93
CA GLY A 51 3.17 16.01 -13.51
C GLY A 51 1.97 15.83 -14.43
N ILE A 52 1.67 14.58 -14.78
CA ILE A 52 0.46 14.26 -15.54
C ILE A 52 -0.79 14.65 -14.72
N PRO A 53 -1.80 15.31 -15.32
CA PRO A 53 -3.04 15.63 -14.62
C PRO A 53 -3.65 14.38 -13.97
N ALA A 54 -3.86 14.41 -12.66
CA ALA A 54 -4.51 13.32 -11.93
C ALA A 54 -6.03 13.47 -11.99
N PHE A 55 -6.73 12.36 -12.23
CA PHE A 55 -8.18 12.31 -12.17
C PHE A 55 -8.67 11.32 -11.10
N PHE A 56 -9.85 11.63 -10.58
CA PHE A 56 -10.62 10.81 -9.66
C PHE A 56 -11.90 10.34 -10.35
N VAL A 57 -12.50 9.28 -9.84
CA VAL A 57 -13.82 8.79 -10.25
C VAL A 57 -14.67 8.53 -9.02
N GLU A 58 -15.96 8.80 -9.08
CA GLU A 58 -16.88 8.36 -8.01
C GLU A 58 -17.04 6.84 -8.03
N ASP A 59 -16.81 6.21 -6.89
CA ASP A 59 -17.04 4.79 -6.70
C ASP A 59 -18.53 4.51 -6.54
N ASP A 60 -19.11 3.88 -7.55
CA ASP A 60 -20.46 3.32 -7.53
C ASP A 60 -20.46 1.80 -7.28
N GLY A 61 -19.31 1.25 -6.88
CA GLY A 61 -19.07 -0.17 -6.66
C GLY A 61 -18.35 -0.84 -7.82
N ARG A 62 -18.48 -0.35 -9.07
CA ARG A 62 -17.82 -0.95 -10.26
C ARG A 62 -16.30 -0.82 -10.20
N PHE A 63 -15.80 0.26 -9.61
CA PHE A 63 -14.37 0.58 -9.65
C PHE A 63 -13.59 0.03 -8.46
N SER A 64 -14.29 -0.36 -7.39
CA SER A 64 -13.68 -0.91 -6.18
C SER A 64 -12.84 -2.18 -6.41
N GLU A 65 -13.08 -2.92 -7.49
CA GLU A 65 -12.36 -4.15 -7.86
C GLU A 65 -11.30 -3.94 -8.97
N LEU A 66 -11.10 -2.72 -9.46
CA LEU A 66 -10.17 -2.44 -10.54
C LEU A 66 -8.75 -2.15 -10.05
N ALA A 67 -7.76 -2.72 -10.72
CA ALA A 67 -6.36 -2.32 -10.55
C ALA A 67 -6.18 -0.85 -10.89
N HIS A 68 -5.16 -0.22 -10.31
CA HIS A 68 -4.86 1.21 -10.44
C HIS A 68 -5.93 2.17 -9.89
N VAL A 69 -7.08 1.66 -9.46
CA VAL A 69 -8.10 2.42 -8.76
C VAL A 69 -7.94 2.19 -7.27
N PHE A 70 -7.65 3.29 -6.55
CA PHE A 70 -7.45 3.26 -5.11
C PHE A 70 -8.57 4.01 -4.41
N PRO A 71 -9.14 3.42 -3.34
CA PRO A 71 -10.14 4.11 -2.56
C PRO A 71 -9.56 5.38 -1.93
N PRO A 72 -10.42 6.37 -1.66
CA PRO A 72 -9.98 7.58 -1.00
C PRO A 72 -9.29 7.26 0.33
N PRO A 73 -8.19 7.96 0.68
CA PRO A 73 -7.75 7.97 2.05
C PRO A 73 -8.90 8.53 2.92
N ILE A 74 -9.08 7.91 4.08
CA ILE A 74 -10.09 8.18 5.12
C ILE A 74 -10.72 9.59 5.03
N ASP A 75 -12.06 9.65 4.99
CA ASP A 75 -12.92 10.85 5.01
C ASP A 75 -12.98 11.73 3.73
N SER A 76 -12.59 11.25 2.54
CA SER A 76 -12.75 12.02 1.28
C SER A 76 -13.95 11.65 0.40
N GLY A 77 -15.02 11.13 1.01
CA GLY A 77 -16.25 10.76 0.28
C GLY A 77 -16.08 9.49 -0.54
N ASN A 78 -16.76 9.41 -1.69
CA ASN A 78 -16.76 8.23 -2.57
C ASN A 78 -15.77 8.37 -3.74
N LEU A 79 -14.81 9.29 -3.71
CA LEU A 79 -13.88 9.51 -4.84
C LEU A 79 -12.67 8.58 -4.79
N CYS A 80 -12.50 7.74 -5.81
CA CYS A 80 -11.32 6.91 -6.00
C CYS A 80 -10.28 7.61 -6.88
N SER A 81 -9.00 7.52 -6.51
CA SER A 81 -7.89 8.00 -7.34
C SER A 81 -7.48 6.94 -8.35
N ILE A 82 -7.09 7.36 -9.55
CA ILE A 82 -6.64 6.47 -10.62
C ILE A 82 -5.14 6.69 -10.89
N CYS A 83 -4.37 5.60 -10.95
CA CYS A 83 -2.94 5.64 -11.21
C CYS A 83 -2.63 5.22 -12.66
N VAL A 84 -2.36 6.19 -13.55
CA VAL A 84 -2.00 5.92 -14.96
C VAL A 84 -0.49 5.83 -15.22
N GLY A 85 0.33 5.82 -14.17
CA GLY A 85 1.79 6.00 -14.26
C GLY A 85 2.62 4.72 -14.41
N ASP A 86 2.03 3.63 -14.92
CA ASP A 86 2.47 2.26 -14.63
C ASP A 86 3.34 1.57 -15.70
N SER A 87 3.44 2.14 -16.90
CA SER A 87 3.99 1.42 -18.06
C SER A 87 4.99 2.21 -18.89
N ASP A 88 4.87 3.54 -18.98
CA ASP A 88 5.75 4.34 -19.83
C ASP A 88 6.24 5.61 -19.13
N SER A 89 7.51 5.98 -19.36
CA SER A 89 8.01 7.31 -19.01
C SER A 89 7.21 8.37 -19.77
N VAL A 90 6.37 9.10 -19.08
CA VAL A 90 5.59 10.20 -19.67
C VAL A 90 6.44 11.46 -19.70
N SER A 91 6.67 12.01 -20.90
CA SER A 91 7.20 13.36 -21.07
C SER A 91 6.02 14.32 -21.14
N VAL A 92 5.80 15.09 -20.08
CA VAL A 92 4.73 16.09 -20.04
C VAL A 92 5.28 17.40 -20.61
N ASN A 93 4.67 17.90 -21.68
CA ASN A 93 4.98 19.23 -22.19
C ASN A 93 4.21 20.29 -21.36
N TYR A 94 4.89 20.87 -20.38
CA TYR A 94 4.33 21.88 -19.48
C TYR A 94 3.95 23.19 -20.20
N ASP A 95 4.52 23.46 -21.39
CA ASP A 95 4.19 24.63 -22.20
C ASP A 95 2.88 24.48 -22.99
N ALA A 96 2.31 23.26 -23.02
CA ALA A 96 1.05 22.96 -23.68
C ALA A 96 0.07 22.20 -22.76
N PRO A 97 -0.47 22.83 -21.69
CA PRO A 97 -1.37 22.17 -20.75
C PRO A 97 -2.55 21.43 -21.42
N PRO A 98 -3.25 21.99 -22.44
CA PRO A 98 -4.36 21.26 -23.08
C PRO A 98 -3.98 19.87 -23.61
N LEU A 99 -2.77 19.71 -24.16
CA LEU A 99 -2.28 18.42 -24.65
C LEU A 99 -1.96 17.45 -23.51
N ALA A 100 -1.45 17.95 -22.38
CA ALA A 100 -1.22 17.13 -21.19
C ALA A 100 -2.53 16.60 -20.60
N PHE A 101 -3.60 17.41 -20.63
CA PHE A 101 -4.93 16.98 -20.22
C PHE A 101 -5.56 15.99 -21.20
N GLU A 102 -5.41 16.21 -22.51
CA GLU A 102 -5.84 15.25 -23.52
C GLU A 102 -5.18 13.87 -23.33
N ASP A 103 -3.84 13.84 -23.24
CA ASP A 103 -3.10 12.58 -23.05
C ASP A 103 -3.48 11.91 -21.73
N SER A 104 -3.67 12.70 -20.67
CA SER A 104 -4.09 12.16 -19.39
C SER A 104 -5.50 11.56 -19.43
N VAL A 105 -6.49 12.29 -19.95
CA VAL A 105 -7.87 11.78 -20.07
C VAL A 105 -7.87 10.47 -20.86
N LYS A 106 -7.16 10.44 -21.99
CA LYS A 106 -7.04 9.22 -22.80
C LYS A 106 -6.48 8.05 -22.01
N ARG A 107 -5.36 8.24 -21.30
CA ARG A 107 -4.74 7.18 -20.47
C ARG A 107 -5.68 6.68 -19.37
N HIS A 108 -6.43 7.57 -18.72
CA HIS A 108 -7.38 7.19 -17.68
C HIS A 108 -8.52 6.34 -18.24
N VAL A 109 -9.08 6.76 -19.40
CA VAL A 109 -10.13 6.00 -20.09
C VAL A 109 -9.63 4.64 -20.53
N ASP A 110 -8.51 4.59 -21.29
CA ASP A 110 -7.95 3.35 -21.82
C ASP A 110 -7.63 2.35 -20.70
N LEU A 111 -7.15 2.83 -19.55
CA LEU A 111 -6.86 2.00 -18.38
C LEU A 111 -8.13 1.41 -17.75
N ILE A 112 -9.16 2.25 -17.52
CA ILE A 112 -10.42 1.82 -16.92
C ILE A 112 -11.14 0.85 -17.84
N GLU A 113 -11.26 1.17 -19.13
CA GLU A 113 -11.91 0.30 -20.12
C GLU A 113 -11.22 -1.07 -20.16
N ARG A 114 -9.89 -1.08 -20.23
CA ARG A 114 -9.13 -2.34 -20.20
C ARG A 114 -9.36 -3.13 -18.91
N ALA A 115 -9.36 -2.46 -17.75
CA ALA A 115 -9.60 -3.10 -16.47
C ALA A 115 -11.01 -3.72 -16.38
N LEU A 116 -12.00 -3.07 -16.99
CA LEU A 116 -13.39 -3.53 -17.04
C LEU A 116 -13.62 -4.67 -18.04
N GLU A 117 -12.90 -4.66 -19.17
CA GLU A 117 -13.12 -5.59 -20.29
C GLU A 117 -12.26 -6.87 -20.21
N ASP A 118 -11.11 -6.80 -19.55
CA ASP A 118 -10.17 -7.92 -19.40
C ASP A 118 -9.95 -8.27 -17.92
N PRO A 119 -10.81 -9.15 -17.34
CA PRO A 119 -10.71 -9.57 -15.95
C PRO A 119 -9.37 -10.26 -15.60
N ASP A 120 -8.76 -10.96 -16.57
CA ASP A 120 -7.49 -11.64 -16.37
C ASP A 120 -6.34 -10.63 -16.28
N TRP A 121 -6.33 -9.63 -17.17
CA TRP A 121 -5.40 -8.51 -17.08
C TRP A 121 -5.58 -7.73 -15.77
N ASN A 122 -6.83 -7.39 -15.40
CA ASN A 122 -7.13 -6.70 -14.16
C ASN A 122 -6.61 -7.47 -12.94
N LYS A 123 -6.85 -8.78 -12.88
CA LYS A 123 -6.35 -9.64 -11.81
C LYS A 123 -4.83 -9.67 -11.74
N ASN A 124 -4.14 -9.75 -12.87
CA ASN A 124 -2.68 -9.72 -12.92
C ASN A 124 -2.13 -8.38 -12.42
N GLU A 125 -2.78 -7.28 -12.78
CA GLU A 125 -2.42 -5.94 -12.32
C GLU A 125 -2.66 -5.75 -10.82
N LEU A 126 -3.79 -6.23 -10.28
CA LEU A 126 -4.03 -6.22 -8.83
C LEU A 126 -2.93 -6.96 -8.05
N LEU A 127 -2.39 -8.05 -8.61
CA LEU A 127 -1.25 -8.77 -8.03
C LEU A 127 0.06 -8.00 -8.18
N ARG A 128 0.29 -7.33 -9.33
CA ARG A 128 1.45 -6.48 -9.56
C ARG A 128 1.52 -5.33 -8.54
N GLU A 129 0.36 -4.80 -8.17
CA GLU A 129 0.19 -3.70 -7.21
C GLU A 129 -0.02 -4.16 -5.76
N PHE A 130 0.11 -5.47 -5.48
CA PHE A 130 -0.24 -6.04 -4.18
C PHE A 130 0.41 -5.30 -3.01
N SER A 131 1.69 -4.93 -3.12
CA SER A 131 2.41 -4.22 -2.04
C SER A 131 1.82 -2.83 -1.76
N ALA A 132 1.46 -2.09 -2.80
CA ALA A 132 0.84 -0.78 -2.66
C ALA A 132 -0.54 -0.91 -2.02
N ASN A 133 -1.37 -1.82 -2.52
CA ASN A 133 -2.69 -2.13 -1.96
C ASN A 133 -2.61 -2.58 -0.48
N TRP A 134 -1.65 -3.44 -0.15
CA TRP A 134 -1.44 -3.91 1.22
C TRP A 134 -1.05 -2.77 2.16
N SER A 135 -0.28 -1.79 1.69
CA SER A 135 0.11 -0.65 2.49
C SER A 135 -1.06 0.24 2.91
N PHE A 136 -2.12 0.35 2.08
CA PHE A 136 -3.31 1.14 2.39
C PHE A 136 -4.15 0.58 3.53
N ILE A 137 -4.14 -0.74 3.72
CA ILE A 137 -4.86 -1.41 4.82
C ILE A 137 -4.00 -1.58 6.09
N CYS A 138 -2.69 -1.34 5.98
CA CYS A 138 -1.78 -1.38 7.12
C CYS A 138 -2.06 -0.22 8.09
N PRO A 139 -1.99 -0.44 9.42
CA PRO A 139 -2.07 0.65 10.37
C PRO A 139 -0.95 1.67 10.09
N ILE A 140 -1.26 2.96 10.21
CA ILE A 140 -0.27 4.04 10.23
C ILE A 140 0.54 3.94 11.53
N SER A 141 1.46 2.97 11.57
CA SER A 141 2.31 2.66 12.70
C SER A 141 3.75 3.01 12.33
N LYS A 142 4.45 3.70 13.23
CA LYS A 142 5.90 3.93 13.12
C LYS A 142 6.73 2.67 13.37
N LYS A 143 6.08 1.53 13.66
CA LYS A 143 6.71 0.26 14.03
C LYS A 143 6.36 -0.80 12.99
N ALA A 144 7.08 -0.80 11.88
CA ALA A 144 7.09 -1.92 10.93
C ALA A 144 7.77 -3.18 11.50
N PHE A 145 7.73 -4.25 10.71
CA PHE A 145 8.41 -5.52 10.97
C PHE A 145 9.60 -5.69 10.03
N ILE A 146 10.74 -6.09 10.57
CA ILE A 146 11.94 -6.43 9.81
C ILE A 146 12.10 -7.95 9.89
N CYS A 147 11.96 -8.62 8.75
CA CYS A 147 12.15 -10.06 8.63
C CYS A 147 13.53 -10.38 8.08
N ALA A 148 14.33 -11.12 8.84
CA ALA A 148 15.61 -11.66 8.40
C ALA A 148 15.47 -13.15 8.09
N ALA A 149 14.72 -13.48 7.05
CA ALA A 149 14.60 -14.85 6.56
C ALA A 149 15.43 -15.06 5.30
N THR A 150 15.89 -16.29 5.12
CA THR A 150 16.82 -16.74 4.06
C THR A 150 16.24 -17.88 3.22
N GLY A 151 15.24 -18.61 3.73
CA GLY A 151 14.61 -19.76 3.12
C GLY A 151 13.10 -19.57 2.90
N PRO A 152 12.48 -20.47 2.12
CA PRO A 152 11.08 -20.34 1.72
C PRO A 152 10.10 -20.56 2.89
N PHE A 153 10.43 -21.46 3.81
CA PHE A 153 9.69 -21.69 5.06
C PHE A 153 10.65 -21.68 6.24
N GLU A 154 10.42 -20.78 7.21
CA GLU A 154 11.25 -20.68 8.41
C GLU A 154 10.44 -20.32 9.64
N LYS A 155 10.78 -20.92 10.78
CA LYS A 155 10.30 -20.46 12.09
C LYS A 155 11.27 -19.38 12.59
N MET A 156 10.73 -18.29 13.11
CA MET A 156 11.50 -17.18 13.67
C MET A 156 11.09 -16.86 15.10
N ASP A 157 12.03 -16.29 15.84
CA ASP A 157 11.76 -15.61 17.10
C ASP A 157 11.54 -14.13 16.83
N VAL A 158 10.48 -13.56 17.43
CA VAL A 158 10.12 -12.15 17.22
C VAL A 158 10.42 -11.34 18.47
N TYR A 159 11.14 -10.23 18.28
CA TYR A 159 11.60 -9.34 19.33
C TYR A 159 10.93 -7.96 19.26
N SER A 160 10.73 -7.35 20.42
CA SER A 160 10.16 -6.01 20.54
C SER A 160 11.09 -4.93 19.96
N PRO A 161 10.54 -3.76 19.57
CA PRO A 161 11.33 -2.53 19.50
C PRO A 161 12.12 -2.30 20.79
N ALA A 162 13.31 -1.70 20.68
CA ALA A 162 14.08 -1.29 21.84
C ALA A 162 13.45 -0.05 22.49
N SER A 163 13.39 -0.01 23.81
CA SER A 163 12.84 1.13 24.56
C SER A 163 13.76 2.35 24.47
N GLY A 164 13.17 3.54 24.32
CA GLY A 164 13.88 4.82 24.40
C GLY A 164 14.85 5.14 23.25
N LYS A 165 14.87 4.35 22.17
CA LYS A 165 15.74 4.55 21.01
C LYS A 165 14.93 4.92 19.77
N SER A 166 15.40 5.95 19.04
CA SER A 166 14.80 6.43 17.78
C SER A 166 15.60 6.03 16.54
N HIS A 167 16.69 5.28 16.69
CA HIS A 167 17.46 4.80 15.55
C HIS A 167 16.65 3.79 14.72
N TRP A 168 16.89 3.81 13.40
CA TRP A 168 16.05 3.19 12.37
C TRP A 168 15.71 1.71 12.61
N ALA A 169 16.64 0.87 13.09
CA ALA A 169 16.36 -0.54 13.35
C ALA A 169 15.76 -0.78 14.75
N ASP A 170 15.93 0.16 15.68
CA ASP A 170 15.56 0.01 17.09
C ASP A 170 14.07 0.30 17.36
N SER A 171 13.42 1.05 16.48
CA SER A 171 11.98 1.36 16.58
C SER A 171 11.06 0.25 16.05
N HIS A 172 11.62 -0.82 15.47
CA HIS A 172 10.90 -1.85 14.71
C HIS A 172 10.85 -3.21 15.43
N PHE A 173 9.85 -4.02 15.08
CA PHE A 173 9.83 -5.44 15.44
C PHE A 173 10.83 -6.19 14.57
N ILE A 174 11.50 -7.20 15.13
CA ILE A 174 12.52 -7.97 14.39
C ILE A 174 12.23 -9.45 14.50
N GLY A 175 12.06 -10.11 13.35
CA GLY A 175 11.95 -11.55 13.22
C GLY A 175 13.29 -12.15 12.79
N LEU A 176 13.84 -13.04 13.61
CA LEU A 176 15.12 -13.69 13.35
C LEU A 176 14.94 -15.20 13.23
N THR A 177 15.41 -15.75 12.12
CA THR A 177 15.48 -17.20 11.94
C THR A 177 16.80 -17.74 12.48
N PRO A 178 16.90 -19.04 12.80
CA PRO A 178 18.16 -19.63 13.26
C PRO A 178 19.34 -19.40 12.28
N GLY A 179 19.08 -19.34 10.97
CA GLY A 179 20.08 -19.08 9.94
C GLY A 179 20.64 -17.64 9.95
N THR A 180 19.99 -16.71 10.66
CA THR A 180 20.51 -15.32 10.78
C THR A 180 21.82 -15.20 11.53
N ALA A 181 22.19 -16.21 12.33
CA ALA A 181 23.48 -16.29 13.01
C ALA A 181 24.67 -16.43 12.03
N GLU A 182 24.41 -16.80 10.78
CA GLU A 182 25.42 -16.97 9.72
C GLU A 182 25.56 -15.72 8.83
N LEU A 183 24.81 -14.65 9.12
CA LEU A 183 24.90 -13.41 8.34
C LEU A 183 26.25 -12.72 8.58
N PRO A 184 26.93 -12.22 7.53
CA PRO A 184 28.18 -11.46 7.69
C PRO A 184 27.98 -10.25 8.60
N GLU A 185 28.98 -9.92 9.45
CA GLU A 185 28.95 -8.77 10.37
C GLU A 185 28.64 -7.42 9.69
N SER A 186 28.93 -7.32 8.39
CA SER A 186 28.62 -6.15 7.54
C SER A 186 27.16 -6.05 7.10
N SER A 187 26.33 -7.06 7.38
CA SER A 187 24.90 -7.02 7.12
C SER A 187 24.23 -6.02 8.05
N SER A 188 23.31 -5.20 7.54
CA SER A 188 22.46 -4.31 8.34
C SER A 188 21.65 -5.05 9.42
N ILE A 189 21.52 -6.38 9.29
CA ILE A 189 20.89 -7.27 10.28
C ILE A 189 21.91 -7.79 11.31
N ALA A 190 23.16 -8.04 10.92
CA ALA A 190 24.22 -8.49 11.85
C ALA A 190 24.69 -7.35 12.76
N SER A 191 24.57 -6.10 12.31
CA SER A 191 24.78 -4.91 13.13
C SER A 191 23.70 -4.69 14.21
N ILE A 192 22.65 -5.53 14.25
CA ILE A 192 21.64 -5.57 15.31
C ILE A 192 22.22 -6.24 16.58
N ASN A 193 23.32 -5.69 17.10
CA ASN A 193 23.83 -5.96 18.45
C ASN A 193 22.78 -5.65 19.55
N CYS A 194 21.67 -5.01 19.20
CA CYS A 194 20.58 -4.64 20.09
C CYS A 194 19.57 -5.77 20.41
N ILE A 195 19.67 -6.98 19.84
CA ILE A 195 18.82 -8.11 20.24
C ILE A 195 19.04 -8.47 21.72
N LYS A 196 20.28 -8.36 22.21
CA LYS A 196 20.64 -8.71 23.59
C LYS A 196 19.84 -7.93 24.65
N SER A 197 19.32 -6.76 24.29
CA SER A 197 18.50 -5.92 25.19
C SER A 197 17.01 -5.90 24.86
N ARG A 198 16.56 -6.70 23.87
CA ARG A 198 15.16 -6.74 23.43
C ARG A 198 14.42 -7.93 24.03
N ALA A 199 13.15 -7.72 24.37
CA ALA A 199 12.32 -8.80 24.88
C ALA A 199 11.77 -9.63 23.70
N LYS A 200 11.89 -10.96 23.80
CA LYS A 200 11.17 -11.87 22.91
C LYS A 200 9.66 -11.74 23.17
N LEU A 201 8.89 -11.40 22.14
CA LEU A 201 7.45 -11.18 22.23
C LEU A 201 6.62 -12.39 21.79
N GLY A 202 7.15 -13.18 20.86
CA GLY A 202 6.45 -14.34 20.36
C GLY A 202 7.22 -15.09 19.28
N THR A 203 6.47 -15.81 18.47
CA THR A 203 6.99 -16.66 17.39
C THR A 203 6.49 -16.13 16.06
N GLY A 204 7.31 -16.17 15.02
CA GLY A 204 6.88 -15.94 13.66
C GLY A 204 7.12 -17.13 12.73
N PHE A 205 6.49 -17.10 11.57
CA PHE A 205 6.69 -18.05 10.50
C PHE A 205 6.78 -17.32 9.16
N VAL A 206 7.76 -17.68 8.35
CA VAL A 206 7.78 -17.38 6.92
C VAL A 206 7.09 -18.53 6.20
N LEU A 207 6.10 -18.19 5.36
CA LEU A 207 5.22 -19.11 4.68
C LEU A 207 5.24 -18.82 3.18
N PRO A 208 5.73 -19.74 2.34
CA PRO A 208 5.67 -19.57 0.89
C PRO A 208 4.26 -19.90 0.41
N LEU A 209 3.70 -19.03 -0.41
CA LEU A 209 2.41 -19.24 -1.06
C LEU A 209 2.64 -19.74 -2.48
N LYS A 210 1.84 -20.73 -2.88
CA LYS A 210 1.76 -21.20 -4.27
C LYS A 210 0.89 -20.26 -5.10
N ASP A 211 -0.27 -19.93 -4.55
CA ASP A 211 -1.27 -19.07 -5.20
C ASP A 211 -1.59 -17.88 -4.28
N LEU A 212 -1.48 -16.67 -4.83
CA LEU A 212 -1.88 -15.45 -4.14
C LEU A 212 -3.15 -14.90 -4.77
N GLN A 213 -4.12 -14.58 -3.93
CA GLN A 213 -5.29 -13.80 -4.35
C GLN A 213 -4.97 -12.31 -4.24
N PRO A 214 -5.61 -11.44 -5.03
CA PRO A 214 -5.52 -9.98 -4.88
C PRO A 214 -5.67 -9.51 -3.43
N CYS A 215 -4.98 -8.44 -3.06
CA CYS A 215 -5.02 -7.86 -1.73
C CYS A 215 -6.47 -7.48 -1.34
N PRO A 216 -6.91 -7.70 -0.09
CA PRO A 216 -8.21 -7.19 0.36
C PRO A 216 -8.19 -5.66 0.32
N ARG A 217 -9.34 -5.04 0.07
CA ARG A 217 -9.45 -3.58 -0.06
C ARG A 217 -9.63 -2.91 1.29
N LYS A 218 -10.27 -3.61 2.23
CA LYS A 218 -10.59 -3.06 3.56
C LYS A 218 -9.99 -3.90 4.66
N LYS A 219 -9.68 -3.26 5.79
CA LYS A 219 -9.09 -3.92 6.95
C LYS A 219 -10.02 -5.00 7.52
N GLU A 220 -11.32 -4.78 7.42
CA GLU A 220 -12.38 -5.68 7.92
C GLU A 220 -12.43 -7.00 7.14
N GLU A 221 -11.92 -7.03 5.91
CA GLU A 221 -11.95 -8.19 5.02
C GLU A 221 -10.77 -9.15 5.26
N ILE A 222 -9.71 -8.68 5.93
CA ILE A 222 -8.43 -9.41 6.08
C ILE A 222 -8.63 -10.82 6.62
N ILE A 223 -9.50 -11.00 7.62
CA ILE A 223 -9.70 -12.32 8.23
C ILE A 223 -10.29 -13.31 7.22
N ARG A 224 -11.34 -12.92 6.50
CA ARG A 224 -11.97 -13.79 5.50
C ARG A 224 -11.00 -14.07 4.35
N TRP A 225 -10.36 -13.01 3.85
CA TRP A 225 -9.35 -13.10 2.81
C TRP A 225 -8.19 -14.06 3.19
N LEU A 226 -7.67 -13.96 4.41
CA LEU A 226 -6.59 -14.81 4.91
C LEU A 226 -7.00 -16.29 4.92
N ILE A 227 -8.22 -16.60 5.38
CA ILE A 227 -8.74 -17.97 5.41
C ILE A 227 -8.91 -18.51 3.99
N ASP A 228 -9.51 -17.74 3.08
CA ASP A 228 -9.74 -18.17 1.71
C ASP A 228 -8.42 -18.38 0.96
N MET A 229 -7.44 -17.48 1.15
CA MET A 229 -6.09 -17.63 0.61
C MET A 229 -5.41 -18.90 1.14
N LEU A 230 -5.55 -19.21 2.43
CA LEU A 230 -4.96 -20.40 3.04
C LEU A 230 -5.69 -21.70 2.70
N ARG A 231 -6.93 -21.69 2.20
CA ARG A 231 -7.57 -22.90 1.66
C ARG A 231 -6.83 -23.45 0.44
N GLY A 232 -6.24 -22.56 -0.37
CA GLY A 232 -5.38 -22.94 -1.50
C GLY A 232 -3.92 -23.21 -1.10
N ASN A 233 -3.52 -22.87 0.13
CA ASN A 233 -2.15 -22.91 0.60
C ASN A 233 -2.05 -23.59 1.97
N ASP A 234 -1.62 -24.85 2.00
CA ASP A 234 -1.49 -25.60 3.25
C ASP A 234 -0.45 -24.99 4.20
N LEU A 235 -0.88 -24.67 5.42
CA LEU A 235 0.04 -24.34 6.50
C LEU A 235 0.87 -25.59 6.88
N PRO A 236 2.20 -25.49 6.98
CA PRO A 236 3.02 -26.59 7.42
C PRO A 236 2.58 -27.07 8.81
N LYS A 237 2.29 -28.37 8.95
CA LYS A 237 1.83 -28.97 10.22
C LYS A 237 2.70 -28.60 11.42
N ARG A 238 3.99 -28.35 11.20
CA ARG A 238 4.96 -27.93 12.23
C ARG A 238 4.64 -26.56 12.84
N ALA A 239 4.00 -25.65 12.11
CA ALA A 239 3.61 -24.32 12.60
C ALA A 239 2.43 -24.39 13.59
N ILE A 240 1.42 -25.21 13.27
CA ILE A 240 0.15 -25.34 14.01
C ILE A 240 0.35 -25.84 15.46
N HIS A 241 1.40 -26.62 15.71
CA HIS A 241 1.65 -27.20 17.04
C HIS A 241 2.37 -26.23 18.00
N VAL A 242 2.87 -25.09 17.52
CA VAL A 242 3.59 -24.13 18.36
C VAL A 242 2.62 -23.36 19.24
N ARG A 243 2.98 -23.19 20.52
CA ARG A 243 2.19 -22.42 21.49
C ARG A 243 2.90 -21.13 21.88
N ASP A 244 2.25 -20.01 21.63
CA ASP A 244 2.74 -18.69 22.03
C ASP A 244 1.59 -17.72 22.31
N LYS A 245 1.91 -16.53 22.83
CA LYS A 245 0.93 -15.46 23.10
C LYS A 245 0.59 -14.68 21.84
N GLN A 246 1.56 -14.59 20.93
CA GLN A 246 1.51 -13.78 19.73
C GLN A 246 2.24 -14.48 18.59
N PHE A 247 1.69 -14.34 17.38
CA PHE A 247 2.24 -14.92 16.17
C PHE A 247 2.40 -13.88 15.06
N TRP A 248 3.51 -13.96 14.32
CA TRP A 248 3.73 -13.18 13.10
C TRP A 248 3.77 -14.14 11.92
N LEU A 249 2.81 -14.03 11.00
CA LEU A 249 2.80 -14.83 9.78
C LEU A 249 3.27 -13.92 8.65
N VAL A 250 4.43 -14.23 8.08
CA VAL A 250 5.01 -13.52 6.94
C VAL A 250 4.88 -14.43 5.73
N PHE A 251 4.25 -13.92 4.70
CA PHE A 251 4.00 -14.63 3.45
C PHE A 251 4.94 -14.12 2.38
N ASN A 252 5.34 -15.04 1.49
CA ASN A 252 6.03 -14.68 0.27
C ASN A 252 5.40 -15.42 -0.92
N ALA A 253 5.21 -14.72 -2.03
CA ALA A 253 4.57 -15.25 -3.22
C ALA A 253 5.20 -14.65 -4.48
N GLU A 254 5.16 -15.39 -5.58
CA GLU A 254 5.47 -14.86 -6.90
C GLU A 254 4.26 -14.10 -7.46
N ILE A 255 4.51 -12.95 -8.07
CA ILE A 255 3.56 -12.06 -8.74
C ILE A 255 4.14 -11.66 -10.11
N PRO A 256 3.36 -11.06 -11.03
CA PRO A 256 3.86 -10.72 -12.36
C PRO A 256 5.12 -9.83 -12.37
N SER A 257 5.29 -8.93 -11.38
CA SER A 257 6.46 -8.05 -11.25
C SER A 257 7.63 -8.65 -10.47
N GLY A 258 7.55 -9.91 -10.04
CA GLY A 258 8.59 -10.59 -9.26
C GLY A 258 8.04 -11.18 -7.97
N LYS A 259 8.67 -10.90 -6.83
CA LYS A 259 8.30 -11.50 -5.55
C LYS A 259 7.75 -10.48 -4.58
N VAL A 260 6.63 -10.80 -3.94
CA VAL A 260 6.02 -9.97 -2.90
C VAL A 260 6.16 -10.60 -1.52
N TRP A 261 6.32 -9.75 -0.52
CA TRP A 261 6.32 -10.10 0.90
C TRP A 261 5.30 -9.26 1.65
N PHE A 262 4.55 -9.89 2.54
CA PHE A 262 3.54 -9.24 3.37
C PHE A 262 3.30 -10.09 4.62
N GLY A 263 2.58 -9.59 5.61
CA GLY A 263 2.33 -10.40 6.79
C GLY A 263 1.20 -9.92 7.68
N VAL A 264 0.78 -10.79 8.59
CA VAL A 264 -0.23 -10.51 9.61
C VAL A 264 0.30 -10.84 11.00
N HIS A 265 -0.06 -9.99 11.96
CA HIS A 265 0.20 -10.17 13.37
C HIS A 265 -1.07 -10.67 14.06
N LEU A 266 -0.95 -11.79 14.75
CA LEU A 266 -2.03 -12.39 15.53
C LEU A 266 -1.69 -12.25 17.02
N GLN A 267 -2.59 -11.63 17.77
CA GLN A 267 -2.46 -11.49 19.23
C GLN A 267 -3.73 -11.95 19.93
N HIS A 268 -3.60 -12.92 20.84
CA HIS A 268 -4.75 -13.38 21.62
C HIS A 268 -5.08 -12.35 22.71
N GLY A 269 -6.34 -11.89 22.79
CA GLY A 269 -6.75 -10.78 23.65
C GLY A 269 -6.50 -10.98 25.14
N ARG A 270 -6.48 -12.24 25.62
CA ARG A 270 -6.17 -12.58 27.02
C ARG A 270 -4.67 -12.68 27.33
N ASN A 271 -3.77 -12.49 26.35
CA ASN A 271 -2.32 -12.59 26.53
C ASN A 271 -1.82 -13.93 27.10
N ILE A 272 -2.53 -15.04 26.78
CA ILE A 272 -2.24 -16.41 27.22
C ILE A 272 -1.62 -17.19 26.06
N LYS A 273 -0.71 -18.12 26.35
CA LYS A 273 -0.12 -19.01 25.34
C LYS A 273 -1.17 -19.97 24.76
N ARG A 274 -1.48 -19.81 23.48
CA ARG A 274 -2.38 -20.65 22.68
C ARG A 274 -1.62 -21.24 21.50
N ARG A 275 -2.16 -22.31 20.92
CA ARG A 275 -1.64 -22.82 19.65
C ARG A 275 -1.91 -21.77 18.56
N LEU A 276 -1.08 -21.75 17.52
CA LEU A 276 -1.43 -21.03 16.30
C LEU A 276 -2.78 -21.59 15.80
N PRO A 277 -3.77 -20.73 15.50
CA PRO A 277 -5.04 -21.18 14.94
C PRO A 277 -4.84 -22.00 13.67
N ASP A 278 -5.75 -22.94 13.40
CA ASP A 278 -5.71 -23.77 12.19
C ASP A 278 -6.00 -22.95 10.92
N LEU A 279 -6.60 -21.75 11.08
CA LEU A 279 -6.93 -20.78 10.02
C LEU A 279 -7.77 -21.38 8.88
N LYS A 280 -8.67 -22.32 9.20
CA LYS A 280 -9.61 -22.94 8.26
C LYS A 280 -10.97 -22.25 8.27
N SER A 281 -11.32 -21.62 9.39
CA SER A 281 -12.58 -20.91 9.58
C SER A 281 -12.39 -19.61 10.38
N VAL A 282 -13.35 -18.69 10.25
CA VAL A 282 -13.34 -17.42 10.99
C VAL A 282 -13.37 -17.68 12.51
N HIS A 283 -14.06 -18.73 12.93
CA HIS A 283 -14.16 -19.12 14.34
C HIS A 283 -12.83 -19.57 14.94
N ASP A 284 -11.86 -20.02 14.14
CA ASP A 284 -10.53 -20.38 14.63
C ASP A 284 -9.79 -19.16 15.22
N LEU A 285 -10.20 -17.96 14.80
CA LEU A 285 -9.67 -16.67 15.23
C LEU A 285 -10.49 -16.02 16.35
N ASP A 286 -11.44 -16.72 16.96
CA ASP A 286 -12.22 -16.18 18.07
C ASP A 286 -11.29 -15.79 19.25
N GLY A 287 -11.36 -14.51 19.64
CA GLY A 287 -10.50 -13.94 20.68
C GLY A 287 -9.08 -13.58 20.23
N TRP A 288 -8.77 -13.71 18.94
CA TRP A 288 -7.55 -13.21 18.32
C TRP A 288 -7.79 -11.86 17.65
N LYS A 289 -6.89 -10.91 17.91
CA LYS A 289 -6.75 -9.71 17.11
C LYS A 289 -5.84 -10.02 15.93
N VAL A 290 -6.28 -9.68 14.72
CA VAL A 290 -5.50 -9.86 13.47
C VAL A 290 -5.22 -8.47 12.91
N GLU A 291 -3.93 -8.15 12.71
CA GLU A 291 -3.52 -6.88 12.13
C GLU A 291 -2.56 -7.10 10.96
N PRO A 292 -2.77 -6.43 9.82
CA PRO A 292 -1.79 -6.46 8.74
C PRO A 292 -0.52 -5.73 9.18
N ILE A 293 0.60 -6.25 8.71
CA ILE A 293 1.93 -5.74 9.00
C ILE A 293 2.44 -5.04 7.75
N ALA A 294 2.86 -3.78 7.91
CA ALA A 294 3.70 -3.13 6.93
C ALA A 294 5.08 -3.79 6.98
N ASP A 295 5.39 -4.63 5.99
CA ASP A 295 6.69 -5.28 5.88
C ASP A 295 7.68 -4.32 5.23
N TRP A 296 8.86 -4.20 5.84
CA TRP A 296 10.05 -3.64 5.21
C TRP A 296 11.03 -4.80 5.02
N GLY A 297 10.76 -5.61 4.00
CA GLY A 297 11.57 -6.78 3.70
C GLY A 297 13.00 -6.37 3.36
N LEU A 298 13.95 -6.66 4.25
CA LEU A 298 15.39 -6.75 3.94
C LEU A 298 15.71 -8.20 3.52
N SER A 299 14.93 -8.75 2.59
CA SER A 299 15.34 -9.96 1.86
C SER A 299 16.12 -9.52 0.61
N ARG A 300 17.16 -10.26 0.22
CA ARG A 300 18.13 -9.90 -0.84
C ARG A 300 17.53 -9.89 -2.26
N THR A 301 16.49 -9.12 -2.51
CA THR A 301 15.98 -8.88 -3.87
C THR A 301 16.10 -7.39 -4.20
N PRO A 302 17.04 -7.00 -5.08
CA PRO A 302 17.04 -5.66 -5.63
C PRO A 302 15.81 -5.51 -6.56
N ASN A 303 15.19 -4.33 -6.53
CA ASN A 303 14.12 -3.85 -7.40
C ASN A 303 12.68 -4.12 -6.93
N ASN A 304 12.16 -3.21 -6.11
CA ASN A 304 10.74 -2.87 -6.16
C ASN A 304 10.57 -1.33 -6.18
N PRO A 305 10.50 -0.70 -7.37
CA PRO A 305 10.46 0.76 -7.51
C PRO A 305 9.14 1.40 -7.04
N CYS A 306 8.07 0.63 -6.83
CA CYS A 306 6.75 1.18 -6.50
C CYS A 306 6.58 1.59 -5.03
N ALA A 307 7.38 1.06 -4.11
CA ALA A 307 7.28 1.38 -2.68
C ALA A 307 7.77 2.80 -2.32
N ASN A 308 8.56 3.43 -3.20
CA ASN A 308 9.19 4.73 -2.92
C ASN A 308 8.32 5.96 -3.25
N ARG A 309 7.12 5.80 -3.83
CA ARG A 309 6.26 6.95 -4.21
C ARG A 309 5.25 7.37 -3.15
N VAL A 310 4.90 6.52 -2.17
CA VAL A 310 3.84 6.80 -1.19
C VAL A 310 4.31 7.72 -0.04
N HIS A 311 5.59 8.08 0.04
CA HIS A 311 6.13 8.99 1.07
C HIS A 311 6.61 10.35 0.55
N GLY A 312 6.32 10.67 -0.72
CA GLY A 312 6.59 11.97 -1.33
C GLY A 312 5.41 12.94 -1.28
N GLY A 313 4.73 13.08 -0.14
CA GLY A 313 3.59 13.99 0.01
C GLY A 313 3.86 15.08 1.04
N TYR A 314 3.94 16.33 0.56
CA TYR A 314 3.81 17.58 1.32
C TYR A 314 4.81 17.86 2.47
N ARG A 315 5.98 18.42 2.12
CA ARG A 315 6.62 19.45 2.97
C ARG A 315 6.24 20.82 2.43
N GLY A 316 5.09 21.33 2.87
CA GLY A 316 4.81 22.75 2.76
C GLY A 316 5.71 23.50 3.73
N ASN A 317 6.62 24.33 3.20
CA ASN A 317 7.36 25.30 3.98
C ASN A 317 6.38 26.36 4.51
N MET A 318 5.96 26.26 5.77
CA MET A 318 5.51 27.43 6.51
C MET A 318 6.76 28.12 7.07
N ALA A 319 7.23 29.13 6.36
CA ALA A 319 8.07 30.16 6.93
C ALA A 319 7.17 31.04 7.80
N GLU A 320 7.21 30.86 9.12
CA GLU A 320 6.68 31.85 10.05
C GLU A 320 7.66 33.01 10.16
N ASP A 321 7.25 34.09 9.51
CA ASP A 321 7.80 35.43 9.65
C ASP A 321 7.49 35.94 11.07
N THR A 322 8.47 35.88 11.97
CA THR A 322 8.39 36.55 13.28
C THR A 322 9.46 37.63 13.37
N ARG A 323 9.14 38.78 12.78
CA ARG A 323 9.65 40.08 13.25
C ARG A 323 8.92 40.44 14.54
N SER A 324 9.62 40.38 15.67
CA SER A 324 9.30 41.20 16.84
C SER A 324 10.57 41.63 17.57
N ASP A 325 11.03 42.80 17.13
CA ASP A 325 11.43 43.94 17.96
C ASP A 325 11.51 43.71 19.48
N GLN A 326 12.73 43.59 20.01
CA GLN A 326 13.15 44.12 21.31
C GLN A 326 14.63 44.54 21.14
N GLY A 327 15.01 45.82 21.15
CA GLY A 327 14.58 46.84 22.10
C GLY A 327 15.60 46.85 23.25
N GLY A 328 16.77 47.43 23.01
CA GLY A 328 17.82 47.56 24.01
C GLY A 328 17.46 48.49 25.17
N ARG A 329 18.17 48.28 26.29
CA ARG A 329 18.35 49.06 27.55
C ARG A 329 18.29 48.05 28.71
N ARG A 330 19.28 47.85 29.58
CA ARG A 330 20.42 48.65 30.04
C ARG A 330 21.62 47.74 30.28
#